data_AF-A0A059LRN3-F1
#
_entry.id   AF-A0A059LRN3-F1
#
_cell.length_a   1.000
_cell.length_b   1.000
_cell.length_c   1.000
_cell.angle_alpha   90.00
_cell.angle_beta   90.00
_cell.angle_gamma   90.00
#
_symmetry.space_group_name_H-M   'P 1'
#
loop_
_entity.id
_entity.type
_entity.pdbx_description
1 polymer ?
#
loop_
_entity_poly.entity_id
_entity_poly.type
_entity_poly.pdbx_seq_one_letter_code
_entity_poly.pdbx_strand_id
1 'polypeptide(L)'
;RRADRAQSRPDSQFAFMPTPMEIAGGSLTPQPVPPAPAPLPVRSLGPSKRWSGRVELSHSASELDSVGALLEKVGKKQHRGLSQVLSSHSFVGLADAQRALLQHGTRLFLVDLRALSEDLFYQVALRGFGSFARLAMDPPLRLKDLALLALELETRSGTWTAGAAEGSAEEVAALLERLLEQKAALLEDHFGIVIRDGMLEALPQLLPHYVPAPDNLPAFALALGRDVVWDGELECFDSLCKALARLFAWSPTSAPDAATRARDASEKEPDPTDVQTPSLSHPVELDALQEAEAPPPGPDPSQPKPGTESAQDEAAAWTVAHVLLPSLRASLKPPRHRATDGSVVELTRLERLYRVFERC
;
A
#
# COMPACT_ATOMS: atom_id res chain seq x y z
N ARG A 1 -12.05 -65.99 50.40
CA ARG A 1 -13.34 -65.51 50.95
C ARG A 1 -13.17 -64.00 51.10
N ARG A 2 -13.89 -63.08 50.48
CA ARG A 2 -15.17 -63.06 49.75
C ARG A 2 -15.02 -62.14 48.51
N ALA A 3 -15.79 -62.47 47.49
CA ALA A 3 -16.26 -61.58 46.43
C ALA A 3 -17.14 -60.45 46.98
N ASP A 4 -17.10 -59.27 46.35
CA ASP A 4 -18.33 -58.61 45.90
C ASP A 4 -18.11 -57.55 44.81
N ARG A 5 -19.20 -57.31 44.08
CA ARG A 5 -19.35 -56.77 42.72
C ARG A 5 -20.11 -55.44 42.78
N ALA A 6 -19.76 -54.43 41.96
CA ALA A 6 -20.72 -53.51 41.29
C ALA A 6 -20.06 -52.35 40.49
N GLN A 7 -20.48 -52.23 39.21
CA GLN A 7 -20.89 -51.01 38.45
C GLN A 7 -19.86 -49.84 38.29
N SER A 8 -19.68 -49.15 37.16
CA SER A 8 -20.45 -48.94 35.92
C SER A 8 -19.62 -48.15 34.88
N ARG A 9 -19.76 -48.54 33.59
CA ARG A 9 -19.63 -47.82 32.29
C ARG A 9 -18.51 -46.80 31.98
N PRO A 10 -17.88 -46.92 30.78
CA PRO A 10 -17.19 -45.84 30.06
C PRO A 10 -18.11 -45.22 28.98
N ASP A 11 -18.11 -43.90 28.82
CA ASP A 11 -18.75 -43.25 27.65
C ASP A 11 -17.70 -42.52 26.79
N SER A 12 -17.50 -43.10 25.62
CA SER A 12 -16.91 -42.52 24.42
C SER A 12 -17.99 -41.72 23.69
N GLN A 13 -17.72 -40.47 23.32
CA GLN A 13 -18.50 -39.77 22.30
C GLN A 13 -17.57 -39.02 21.35
N PHE A 14 -17.25 -39.69 20.24
CA PHE A 14 -16.98 -39.04 18.96
C PHE A 14 -18.32 -38.61 18.38
N ALA A 15 -18.52 -37.31 18.14
CA ALA A 15 -19.68 -36.78 17.45
C ALA A 15 -19.32 -36.41 16.00
N PHE A 16 -20.17 -36.90 15.11
CA PHE A 16 -20.03 -37.07 13.67
C PHE A 16 -20.40 -35.79 12.89
N MET A 17 -19.72 -35.54 11.76
CA MET A 17 -20.12 -34.55 10.74
C MET A 17 -21.33 -35.04 9.93
N PRO A 18 -22.26 -34.17 9.49
CA PRO A 18 -23.26 -34.53 8.49
C PRO A 18 -22.91 -34.03 7.08
N THR A 19 -23.07 -34.93 6.09
CA THR A 19 -23.05 -34.65 4.63
C THR A 19 -24.45 -34.64 4.02
N PRO A 20 -24.63 -34.07 2.80
CA PRO A 20 -25.92 -33.66 2.26
C PRO A 20 -26.61 -34.69 1.32
N MET A 21 -27.95 -34.56 1.21
CA MET A 21 -28.94 -35.20 0.30
C MET A 21 -29.79 -36.38 0.81
N GLU A 22 -31.09 -36.11 1.05
CA GLU A 22 -32.28 -36.98 0.84
C GLU A 22 -33.53 -36.07 1.07
N ILE A 23 -34.01 -35.32 0.06
CA ILE A 23 -35.12 -35.57 -0.89
C ILE A 23 -36.55 -35.63 -0.27
N ALA A 24 -37.26 -34.52 -0.52
CA ALA A 24 -38.65 -34.35 -0.97
C ALA A 24 -39.86 -34.77 -0.10
N GLY A 25 -40.71 -33.77 0.15
CA GLY A 25 -42.13 -33.96 0.47
C GLY A 25 -42.76 -32.71 1.10
N GLY A 26 -43.14 -31.71 0.30
CA GLY A 26 -43.86 -30.53 0.83
C GLY A 26 -44.27 -29.50 -0.21
N SER A 27 -45.55 -29.55 -0.58
CA SER A 27 -46.35 -28.61 -1.38
C SER A 27 -45.87 -27.14 -1.44
N LEU A 28 -45.61 -26.63 -2.64
CA LEU A 28 -45.33 -25.22 -2.93
C LEU A 28 -46.64 -24.45 -3.20
N THR A 29 -47.03 -23.57 -2.27
CA THR A 29 -47.86 -22.39 -2.57
C THR A 29 -46.94 -21.17 -2.66
N PRO A 30 -47.03 -20.32 -3.70
CA PRO A 30 -46.16 -19.16 -3.85
C PRO A 30 -46.53 -18.07 -2.82
N GLN A 31 -45.64 -17.82 -1.87
CA GLN A 31 -45.70 -16.65 -0.98
C GLN A 31 -45.10 -15.43 -1.71
N PRO A 32 -45.70 -14.23 -1.60
CA PRO A 32 -45.19 -13.02 -2.21
C PRO A 32 -43.88 -12.54 -1.55
N VAL A 33 -42.96 -12.04 -2.38
CA VAL A 33 -41.67 -11.47 -1.99
C VAL A 33 -41.88 -10.25 -1.09
N PRO A 34 -41.22 -10.12 0.08
CA PRO A 34 -41.31 -8.93 0.90
C PRO A 34 -40.61 -7.73 0.23
N PRO A 35 -41.15 -6.49 0.33
CA PRO A 35 -40.52 -5.32 -0.25
C PRO A 35 -39.21 -4.95 0.47
N ALA A 36 -38.28 -4.38 -0.29
CA ALA A 36 -36.98 -3.91 0.19
C ALA A 36 -37.13 -2.96 1.41
N PRO A 37 -36.23 -3.04 2.41
CA PRO A 37 -36.29 -2.16 3.57
C PRO A 37 -36.03 -0.70 3.16
N ALA A 38 -36.86 0.21 3.67
CA ALA A 38 -36.75 1.64 3.46
C ALA A 38 -35.43 2.20 4.02
N PRO A 39 -34.86 3.27 3.42
CA PRO A 39 -33.65 3.90 3.91
C PRO A 39 -33.88 4.47 5.32
N LEU A 40 -32.99 4.10 6.25
CA LEU A 40 -33.03 4.59 7.62
C LEU A 40 -32.83 6.12 7.65
N PRO A 41 -33.49 6.85 8.56
CA PRO A 41 -33.41 8.29 8.62
C PRO A 41 -32.01 8.74 9.02
N VAL A 42 -31.44 9.65 8.21
CA VAL A 42 -30.20 10.38 8.51
C VAL A 42 -30.43 11.21 9.78
N ARG A 43 -29.95 10.72 10.92
CA ARG A 43 -29.82 11.55 12.13
C ARG A 43 -28.69 12.54 11.88
N SER A 44 -29.04 13.83 11.84
CA SER A 44 -28.08 14.93 11.90
C SER A 44 -27.20 14.78 13.14
N LEU A 45 -25.97 14.30 12.93
CA LEU A 45 -24.93 14.36 13.95
C LEU A 45 -24.61 15.85 14.17
N GLY A 46 -24.84 16.32 15.38
CA GLY A 46 -24.44 17.64 15.84
C GLY A 46 -22.92 17.87 15.70
N PRO A 47 -22.44 19.09 15.99
CA PRO A 47 -21.10 19.53 15.64
C PRO A 47 -20.04 18.55 16.14
N SER A 48 -19.30 18.02 15.16
CA SER A 48 -18.24 17.03 15.33
C SER A 48 -17.31 17.42 16.48
N LYS A 49 -17.18 16.53 17.48
CA LYS A 49 -16.13 16.66 18.49
C LYS A 49 -14.81 16.72 17.74
N ARG A 50 -14.13 17.88 17.84
CA ARG A 50 -12.78 18.09 17.31
C ARG A 50 -11.91 16.88 17.63
N TRP A 51 -11.53 16.14 16.60
CA TRP A 51 -10.52 15.11 16.67
C TRP A 51 -9.22 15.76 17.16
N SER A 52 -8.83 15.49 18.39
CA SER A 52 -7.48 15.79 18.85
C SER A 52 -6.58 14.69 18.30
N GLY A 53 -6.04 14.91 17.09
CA GLY A 53 -5.11 14.02 16.40
C GLY A 53 -3.73 13.94 17.05
N ARG A 54 -3.69 13.71 18.36
CA ARG A 54 -2.49 13.31 19.05
C ARG A 54 -2.51 11.80 19.07
N VAL A 55 -1.78 11.18 18.13
CA VAL A 55 -1.34 9.80 18.33
C VAL A 55 -0.54 9.83 19.62
N GLU A 56 -1.10 9.29 20.70
CA GLU A 56 -0.31 8.94 21.88
C GLU A 56 0.57 7.77 21.47
N LEU A 57 1.64 8.07 20.73
CA LEU A 57 2.81 7.20 20.72
C LEU A 57 3.25 7.19 22.18
N SER A 58 2.92 6.13 22.91
CA SER A 58 3.46 5.90 24.25
C SER A 58 4.97 5.97 24.11
N HIS A 59 5.57 7.05 24.59
CA HIS A 59 7.01 7.21 24.62
C HIS A 59 7.53 6.29 25.73
N SER A 60 7.55 4.98 25.49
CA SER A 60 8.48 4.11 26.17
C SER A 60 9.85 4.50 25.62
N ALA A 61 10.48 5.50 26.24
CA ALA A 61 11.84 5.88 25.93
C ALA A 61 12.67 4.61 26.09
N SER A 62 13.09 4.02 24.97
CA SER A 62 14.00 2.89 24.99
C SER A 62 15.23 3.32 25.78
N GLU A 63 15.56 2.61 26.85
CA GLU A 63 16.68 2.92 27.76
C GLU A 63 18.07 2.71 27.08
N LEU A 64 18.09 2.42 25.78
CA LEU A 64 19.30 2.18 25.01
C LEU A 64 19.89 3.50 24.48
N ASP A 65 21.14 3.75 24.84
CA ASP A 65 21.93 4.90 24.38
C ASP A 65 22.03 4.97 22.85
N SER A 66 22.00 3.81 22.17
CA SER A 66 22.06 3.71 20.70
C SER A 66 20.85 4.34 20.01
N VAL A 67 19.63 4.01 20.45
CA VAL A 67 18.39 4.59 19.92
C VAL A 67 18.31 6.09 20.25
N GLY A 68 18.71 6.47 21.47
CA GLY A 68 18.85 7.86 21.87
C GLY A 68 19.78 8.65 20.95
N ALA A 69 20.97 8.11 20.64
CA ALA A 69 21.93 8.71 19.74
C ALA A 69 21.39 8.87 18.31
N LEU A 70 20.63 7.90 17.80
CA LEU A 70 19.98 7.98 16.49
C LEU A 70 18.89 9.05 16.45
N LEU A 71 18.06 9.16 17.50
CA LEU A 71 17.05 10.22 17.63
C LEU A 71 17.69 11.61 17.75
N GLU A 72 18.82 11.74 18.44
CA GLU A 72 19.60 12.97 18.45
C GLU A 72 20.14 13.33 17.07
N LYS A 73 20.67 12.34 16.33
CA LYS A 73 21.18 12.52 14.96
C LYS A 73 20.07 13.03 14.04
N VAL A 74 18.84 12.53 14.18
CA VAL A 74 17.66 13.07 13.49
C VAL A 74 17.42 14.54 13.87
N GLY A 75 17.43 14.85 15.18
CA GLY A 75 17.24 16.21 15.67
C GLY A 75 18.27 17.21 15.12
N LYS A 76 19.56 16.83 15.10
CA LYS A 76 20.66 17.67 14.59
C LYS A 76 20.50 17.99 13.09
N LYS A 77 19.93 17.06 12.31
CA LYS A 77 19.71 17.21 10.86
C LYS A 77 18.40 17.90 10.49
N GLN A 78 17.55 18.26 11.46
CA GLN A 78 16.24 18.85 11.20
C GLN A 78 16.33 20.20 10.47
N HIS A 79 15.41 20.42 9.53
CA HIS A 79 15.19 21.69 8.85
C HIS A 79 13.96 22.40 9.44
N ARG A 80 14.16 23.53 10.13
CA ARG A 80 13.08 24.27 10.81
C ARG A 80 12.03 24.83 9.85
N GLY A 81 12.45 25.43 8.73
CA GLY A 81 11.52 25.97 7.72
C GLY A 81 10.59 24.91 7.13
N LEU A 82 11.13 23.81 6.61
CA LEU A 82 10.33 22.65 6.17
C LEU A 82 9.46 22.05 7.29
N SER A 83 9.94 22.00 8.53
CA SER A 83 9.12 21.53 9.66
C SER A 83 7.86 22.40 9.83
N GLN A 84 7.99 23.72 9.64
CA GLN A 84 6.85 24.63 9.66
C GLN A 84 5.93 24.40 8.45
N VAL A 85 6.49 24.30 7.24
CA VAL A 85 5.71 24.03 6.02
C VAL A 85 4.88 22.76 6.18
N LEU A 86 5.49 21.65 6.61
CA LEU A 86 4.80 20.36 6.76
C LEU A 86 3.86 20.32 7.97
N SER A 87 4.10 21.07 9.04
CA SER A 87 3.19 21.08 10.20
C SER A 87 1.95 21.95 9.99
N SER A 88 2.03 23.01 9.18
CA SER A 88 0.89 23.91 8.90
C SER A 88 0.45 23.95 7.44
N HIS A 89 0.70 22.89 6.67
CA HIS A 89 0.21 22.79 5.30
C HIS A 89 -1.32 22.62 5.23
N SER A 90 -1.90 23.01 4.10
CA SER A 90 -3.21 22.58 3.61
C SER A 90 -3.00 21.66 2.42
N PHE A 91 -3.71 20.54 2.37
CA PHE A 91 -3.66 19.61 1.25
C PHE A 91 -4.48 20.17 0.09
N VAL A 92 -3.88 20.29 -1.09
CA VAL A 92 -4.55 20.75 -2.30
C VAL A 92 -5.05 19.57 -3.13
N GLY A 93 -4.21 18.55 -3.31
CA GLY A 93 -4.54 17.35 -4.08
C GLY A 93 -3.29 16.55 -4.44
N LEU A 94 -3.49 15.37 -5.04
CA LEU A 94 -2.41 14.62 -5.67
C LEU A 94 -2.06 15.27 -7.01
N ALA A 95 -0.75 15.39 -7.29
CA ALA A 95 -0.26 15.78 -8.61
C ALA A 95 -0.06 14.55 -9.51
N ASP A 96 0.41 13.46 -8.92
CA ASP A 96 0.50 12.13 -9.51
C ASP A 96 0.45 11.08 -8.38
N ALA A 97 0.69 9.81 -8.71
CA ALA A 97 0.63 8.70 -7.75
C ALA A 97 1.69 8.75 -6.63
N GLN A 98 2.74 9.57 -6.78
CA GLN A 98 3.86 9.70 -5.85
C GLN A 98 4.00 11.11 -5.29
N ARG A 99 3.39 12.12 -5.91
CA ARG A 99 3.56 13.53 -5.57
C ARG A 99 2.26 14.21 -5.20
N ALA A 100 2.31 15.09 -4.22
CA ALA A 100 1.17 15.89 -3.76
C ALA A 100 1.45 17.39 -3.83
N LEU A 101 0.37 18.16 -3.93
CA LEU A 101 0.39 19.62 -3.82
C LEU A 101 -0.02 20.04 -2.41
N LEU A 102 0.86 20.77 -1.74
CA LEU A 102 0.64 21.32 -0.41
C LEU A 102 0.70 22.84 -0.47
N GLN A 103 -0.26 23.51 0.13
CA GLN A 103 -0.23 24.95 0.32
C GLN A 103 0.23 25.31 1.74
N HIS A 104 1.15 26.26 1.86
CA HIS A 104 1.49 26.86 3.15
C HIS A 104 1.60 28.38 3.01
N GLY A 105 0.70 29.11 3.68
CA GLY A 105 0.53 30.55 3.49
C GLY A 105 0.20 30.87 2.04
N THR A 106 0.99 31.77 1.43
CA THR A 106 0.83 32.16 0.02
C THR A 106 1.56 31.24 -0.97
N ARG A 107 2.22 30.18 -0.49
CA ARG A 107 3.12 29.36 -1.33
C ARG A 107 2.52 27.99 -1.61
N LEU A 108 2.73 27.52 -2.84
CA LEU A 108 2.36 26.18 -3.29
C LEU A 108 3.62 25.33 -3.44
N PHE A 109 3.60 24.14 -2.86
CA PHE A 109 4.69 23.18 -2.88
C PHE A 109 4.26 21.90 -3.59
N LEU A 110 5.15 21.36 -4.42
CA LEU A 110 5.12 19.98 -4.86
C LEU A 110 5.96 19.16 -3.89
N VAL A 111 5.41 18.08 -3.36
CA VAL A 111 6.12 17.20 -2.43
C VAL A 111 6.14 15.76 -2.93
N ASP A 112 7.29 15.11 -2.76
CA ASP A 112 7.46 13.67 -2.95
C ASP A 112 6.99 12.94 -1.69
N LEU A 113 5.86 12.23 -1.83
CA LEU A 113 5.25 11.50 -0.73
C LEU A 113 6.11 10.31 -0.29
N ARG A 114 6.79 9.63 -1.22
CA ARG A 114 7.64 8.48 -0.91
C ARG A 114 8.84 8.91 -0.08
N ALA A 115 9.54 9.95 -0.51
CA ALA A 115 10.69 10.51 0.20
C ALA A 115 10.32 10.98 1.62
N LEU A 116 9.22 11.73 1.77
CA LEU A 116 8.79 12.24 3.07
C LEU A 116 8.25 11.15 4.00
N SER A 117 7.54 10.16 3.44
CA SER A 117 7.02 9.04 4.22
C SER A 117 8.14 8.10 4.68
N GLU A 118 9.15 7.84 3.87
CA GLU A 118 10.34 7.08 4.29
C GLU A 118 11.00 7.76 5.51
N ASP A 119 11.22 9.08 5.46
CA ASP A 119 11.77 9.82 6.61
C ASP A 119 10.86 9.73 7.85
N LEU A 120 9.54 9.75 7.64
CA LEU A 120 8.56 9.63 8.72
C LEU A 120 8.64 8.25 9.37
N PHE A 121 8.57 7.18 8.58
CA PHE A 121 8.55 5.82 9.08
C PHE A 121 9.88 5.43 9.73
N TYR A 122 11.01 5.95 9.23
CA TYR A 122 12.30 5.82 9.93
C TYR A 122 12.23 6.41 11.35
N GLN A 123 11.69 7.62 11.49
CA GLN A 123 11.58 8.27 12.80
C GLN A 123 10.53 7.63 13.72
N VAL A 124 9.47 7.07 13.14
CA VAL A 124 8.45 6.33 13.89
C VAL A 124 9.02 5.00 14.38
N ALA A 125 9.73 4.26 13.53
CA ALA A 125 10.41 3.02 13.90
C ALA A 125 11.41 3.24 15.04
N LEU A 126 12.23 4.30 14.99
CA LEU A 126 13.13 4.64 16.09
C LEU A 126 12.39 4.92 17.42
N ARG A 127 11.24 5.60 17.36
CA ARG A 127 10.47 5.94 18.57
C ARG A 127 9.65 4.77 19.13
N GLY A 128 9.24 3.85 18.26
CA GLY A 128 8.47 2.66 18.64
C GLY A 128 9.33 1.47 19.07
N PHE A 129 10.66 1.62 19.09
CA PHE A 129 11.59 0.55 19.43
C PHE A 129 11.18 -0.18 20.72
N GLY A 130 11.09 -1.52 20.64
CA GLY A 130 10.67 -2.38 21.75
C GLY A 130 9.17 -2.34 22.09
N SER A 131 8.37 -1.52 21.40
CA SER A 131 6.94 -1.37 21.67
C SER A 131 6.14 -1.15 20.38
N PHE A 132 5.95 -2.23 19.63
CA PHE A 132 5.13 -2.23 18.42
C PHE A 132 3.88 -3.09 18.60
N ALA A 133 2.72 -2.52 18.25
CA ALA A 133 1.59 -3.35 17.85
C ALA A 133 1.97 -4.12 16.56
N ARG A 134 1.32 -5.26 16.30
CA ARG A 134 1.68 -6.16 15.21
C ARG A 134 0.57 -6.24 14.16
N LEU A 135 0.97 -6.14 12.89
CA LEU A 135 0.17 -6.46 11.72
C LEU A 135 0.39 -7.94 11.41
N ALA A 136 -0.60 -8.78 11.68
CA ALA A 136 -0.53 -10.20 11.38
C ALA A 136 -0.72 -10.46 9.88
N MET A 137 0.06 -11.41 9.35
CA MET A 137 -0.08 -11.97 8.01
C MET A 137 -0.99 -13.19 8.08
N ASP A 138 -2.04 -13.21 7.26
CA ASP A 138 -2.93 -14.35 7.14
C ASP A 138 -3.22 -14.61 5.64
N PRO A 139 -2.59 -15.64 5.03
CA PRO A 139 -1.65 -16.60 5.65
C PRO A 139 -0.23 -16.00 5.88
N PRO A 140 0.60 -16.63 6.74
CA PRO A 140 2.03 -16.31 6.84
C PRO A 140 2.75 -16.46 5.49
N LEU A 141 3.77 -15.63 5.25
CA LEU A 141 4.49 -15.58 3.98
C LEU A 141 5.85 -16.27 4.08
N ARG A 142 6.19 -17.16 3.14
CA ARG A 142 7.51 -17.83 3.14
C ARG A 142 8.62 -16.84 2.82
N LEU A 143 9.65 -16.78 3.67
CA LEU A 143 10.80 -15.89 3.45
C LEU A 143 11.56 -16.23 2.16
N LYS A 144 11.72 -17.53 1.87
CA LYS A 144 12.35 -17.98 0.63
C LYS A 144 11.63 -17.46 -0.61
N ASP A 145 10.31 -17.52 -0.63
CA ASP A 145 9.50 -17.09 -1.78
C ASP A 145 9.61 -15.56 -1.97
N LEU A 146 9.60 -14.81 -0.87
CA LEU A 146 9.83 -13.35 -0.90
C LEU A 146 11.22 -13.01 -1.45
N ALA A 147 12.27 -13.72 -1.00
CA ALA A 147 13.63 -13.49 -1.47
C ALA A 147 13.81 -13.85 -2.96
N LEU A 148 13.25 -14.98 -3.41
CA LEU A 148 13.27 -15.38 -4.81
C LEU A 148 12.54 -14.36 -5.69
N LEU A 149 11.36 -13.90 -5.27
CA LEU A 149 10.61 -12.86 -5.99
C LEU A 149 11.40 -11.54 -6.06
N ALA A 150 12.10 -11.16 -5.00
CA ALA A 150 12.93 -9.97 -4.98
C ALA A 150 14.09 -10.06 -5.98
N LEU A 151 14.80 -11.19 -5.99
CA LEU A 151 15.90 -11.44 -6.92
C LEU A 151 15.42 -11.51 -8.37
N GLU A 152 14.25 -12.09 -8.62
CA GLU A 152 13.63 -12.10 -9.94
C GLU A 152 13.31 -10.68 -10.42
N LEU A 153 12.76 -9.83 -9.54
CA LEU A 153 12.52 -8.42 -9.82
C LEU A 153 13.83 -7.67 -10.13
N GLU A 154 14.88 -7.87 -9.32
CA GLU A 154 16.20 -7.27 -9.54
C GLU A 154 16.89 -7.78 -10.84
N THR A 155 16.66 -9.04 -11.20
CA THR A 155 17.11 -9.62 -12.48
C THR A 155 16.45 -8.90 -13.65
N ARG A 156 15.12 -8.69 -13.58
CA ARG A 156 14.36 -7.99 -14.63
C ARG A 156 14.75 -6.53 -14.77
N SER A 157 15.14 -5.85 -13.69
CA SER A 157 15.69 -4.49 -13.75
C SER A 157 17.17 -4.43 -14.13
N GLY A 158 17.86 -5.57 -14.24
CA GLY A 158 19.29 -5.64 -14.56
C GLY A 158 20.20 -5.21 -13.40
N THR A 159 19.67 -5.15 -12.16
CA THR A 159 20.42 -4.76 -10.96
C THR A 159 21.03 -5.96 -10.23
N TRP A 160 20.64 -7.18 -10.60
CA TRP A 160 21.24 -8.43 -10.12
C TRP A 160 21.45 -9.39 -11.29
N THR A 161 22.53 -10.17 -11.23
CA THR A 161 22.82 -11.20 -12.23
C THR A 161 23.39 -12.43 -11.55
N ALA A 162 22.71 -13.58 -11.68
CA ALA A 162 23.23 -14.85 -11.20
C ALA A 162 24.65 -15.11 -11.75
N GLY A 163 25.60 -15.29 -10.85
CA GLY A 163 27.01 -15.45 -11.23
C GLY A 163 27.81 -16.17 -10.16
N ALA A 164 29.01 -16.62 -10.53
CA ALA A 164 29.88 -17.42 -9.66
C ALA A 164 30.28 -16.72 -8.34
N ALA A 165 30.18 -15.39 -8.27
CA ALA A 165 30.47 -14.60 -7.07
C ALA A 165 29.23 -14.31 -6.19
N GLU A 166 28.03 -14.29 -6.77
CA GLU A 166 26.78 -13.94 -6.06
C GLU A 166 25.98 -15.18 -5.63
N GLY A 167 26.28 -16.35 -6.21
CA GLY A 167 25.54 -17.58 -5.97
C GLY A 167 24.25 -17.65 -6.80
N SER A 168 23.59 -18.80 -6.74
CA SER A 168 22.24 -18.96 -7.30
C SER A 168 21.19 -18.24 -6.45
N ALA A 169 20.06 -17.90 -7.05
CA ALA A 169 18.97 -17.23 -6.32
C ALA A 169 18.45 -18.10 -5.16
N GLU A 170 18.42 -19.42 -5.36
CA GLU A 170 18.04 -20.41 -4.37
C GLU A 170 19.00 -20.46 -3.18
N GLU A 171 20.30 -20.35 -3.42
CA GLU A 171 21.33 -20.30 -2.37
C GLU A 171 21.20 -19.02 -1.55
N VAL A 172 21.02 -17.87 -2.22
CA VAL A 172 20.81 -16.57 -1.54
C VAL A 172 19.55 -16.61 -0.69
N ALA A 173 18.44 -17.11 -1.23
CA ALA A 173 17.18 -17.23 -0.50
C ALA A 173 17.29 -18.16 0.72
N ALA A 174 18.01 -19.29 0.60
CA ALA A 174 18.25 -20.20 1.71
C ALA A 174 19.24 -19.65 2.77
N LEU A 175 20.20 -18.82 2.37
CA LEU A 175 21.07 -18.09 3.31
C LEU A 175 20.27 -17.06 4.09
N LEU A 176 19.40 -16.32 3.40
CA LEU A 176 18.55 -15.29 3.98
C LEU A 176 17.59 -15.88 5.01
N GLU A 177 16.88 -16.96 4.67
CA GLU A 177 15.97 -17.63 5.60
C GLU A 177 16.69 -18.04 6.90
N ARG A 178 17.83 -18.72 6.78
CA ARG A 178 18.64 -19.13 7.95
C ARG A 178 19.12 -17.96 8.79
N LEU A 179 19.52 -16.86 8.15
CA LEU A 179 19.95 -15.65 8.85
C LEU A 179 18.79 -15.03 9.65
N LEU A 180 17.61 -14.90 9.03
CA LEU A 180 16.46 -14.28 9.67
C LEU A 180 15.89 -15.16 10.79
N GLU A 181 15.96 -16.49 10.66
CA GLU A 181 15.65 -17.41 11.75
C GLU A 181 16.60 -17.22 12.94
N GLN A 182 17.91 -17.08 12.69
CA GLN A 182 18.90 -16.82 13.74
C GLN A 182 18.68 -15.47 14.44
N LYS A 183 18.12 -14.48 13.72
CA LYS A 183 17.86 -13.13 14.24
C LYS A 183 16.41 -12.92 14.69
N ALA A 184 15.57 -13.96 14.63
CA ALA A 184 14.12 -13.87 14.89
C ALA A 184 13.79 -13.29 16.26
N ALA A 185 14.50 -13.70 17.32
CA ALA A 185 14.27 -13.17 18.67
C ALA A 185 14.51 -11.65 18.75
N LEU A 186 15.61 -11.17 18.18
CA LEU A 186 15.93 -9.72 18.14
C LEU A 186 14.87 -8.95 17.33
N LEU A 187 14.47 -9.50 16.18
CA LEU A 187 13.45 -8.93 15.31
C LEU A 187 12.09 -8.82 16.01
N GLU A 188 11.71 -9.85 16.76
CA GLU A 188 10.44 -9.92 17.46
C GLU A 188 10.41 -8.99 18.69
N ASP A 189 11.46 -9.03 19.51
CA ASP A 189 11.54 -8.28 20.77
C ASP A 189 11.68 -6.77 20.55
N HIS A 190 12.44 -6.35 19.54
CA HIS A 190 12.77 -4.94 19.34
C HIS A 190 11.99 -4.27 18.22
N PHE A 191 11.60 -5.03 17.19
CA PHE A 191 11.01 -4.47 15.97
C PHE A 191 9.62 -5.01 15.64
N GLY A 192 9.06 -5.92 16.44
CA GLY A 192 7.73 -6.48 16.21
C GLY A 192 7.61 -7.27 14.90
N ILE A 193 8.74 -7.72 14.33
CA ILE A 193 8.79 -8.58 13.15
C ILE A 193 8.81 -10.03 13.64
N VAL A 194 7.79 -10.82 13.30
CA VAL A 194 7.64 -12.19 13.80
C VAL A 194 7.96 -13.17 12.69
N ILE A 195 8.97 -14.01 12.94
CA ILE A 195 9.42 -15.05 12.01
C ILE A 195 9.43 -16.39 12.74
N ARG A 196 8.75 -17.40 12.18
CA ARG A 196 8.69 -18.76 12.72
C ARG A 196 8.71 -19.77 11.58
N ASP A 197 9.52 -20.81 11.70
CA ASP A 197 9.62 -21.92 10.72
C ASP A 197 9.75 -21.43 9.26
N GLY A 198 10.67 -20.49 9.00
CA GLY A 198 10.86 -19.88 7.67
C GLY A 198 9.73 -18.95 7.18
N MET A 199 8.73 -18.67 8.01
CA MET A 199 7.55 -17.86 7.66
C MET A 199 7.57 -16.50 8.35
N LEU A 200 7.25 -15.44 7.61
CA LEU A 200 6.92 -14.12 8.14
C LEU A 200 5.45 -14.11 8.57
N GLU A 201 5.21 -14.08 9.89
CA GLU A 201 3.87 -14.09 10.48
C GLU A 201 3.36 -12.69 10.81
N ALA A 202 4.23 -11.73 11.12
CA ALA A 202 3.81 -10.38 11.44
C ALA A 202 4.88 -9.31 11.20
N LEU A 203 4.42 -8.07 11.01
CA LEU A 203 5.22 -6.86 10.91
C LEU A 203 4.81 -5.84 11.98
N PRO A 204 5.66 -4.86 12.33
CA PRO A 204 5.26 -3.77 13.22
C PRO A 204 4.20 -2.88 12.59
N GLN A 205 3.20 -2.48 13.37
CA GLN A 205 2.27 -1.42 13.01
C GLN A 205 2.89 -0.06 13.35
N LEU A 206 3.50 0.60 12.36
CA LEU A 206 4.14 1.90 12.56
C LEU A 206 3.13 3.05 12.71
N LEU A 207 2.03 3.01 11.96
CA LEU A 207 0.94 3.98 12.08
C LEU A 207 -0.42 3.26 12.22
N PRO A 208 -1.34 3.78 13.03
CA PRO A 208 -2.70 3.27 13.09
C PRO A 208 -3.36 3.32 11.71
N HIS A 209 -4.04 2.22 11.35
CA HIS A 209 -4.77 2.10 10.08
C HIS A 209 -3.91 2.24 8.80
N TYR A 210 -2.59 2.07 8.92
CA TYR A 210 -1.69 2.04 7.77
C TYR A 210 -1.13 0.63 7.57
N VAL A 211 -1.21 0.14 6.34
CA VAL A 211 -0.63 -1.14 5.91
C VAL A 211 0.32 -0.82 4.75
N PRO A 212 1.58 -1.30 4.78
CA PRO A 212 2.52 -1.07 3.69
C PRO A 212 2.05 -1.76 2.40
N ALA A 213 2.47 -1.23 1.24
CA ALA A 213 2.16 -1.87 -0.04
C ALA A 213 2.80 -3.28 -0.09
N PRO A 214 2.05 -4.33 -0.44
CA PRO A 214 2.58 -5.70 -0.47
C PRO A 214 3.73 -5.85 -1.49
N ASP A 215 3.72 -5.06 -2.56
CA ASP A 215 4.77 -4.99 -3.59
C ASP A 215 6.16 -4.67 -3.00
N ASN A 216 6.23 -4.06 -1.81
CA ASN A 216 7.48 -3.74 -1.12
C ASN A 216 8.03 -4.90 -0.28
N LEU A 217 7.23 -5.95 0.01
CA LEU A 217 7.64 -7.06 0.88
C LEU A 217 8.83 -7.86 0.35
N PRO A 218 8.92 -8.19 -0.96
CA PRO A 218 10.08 -8.91 -1.50
C PRO A 218 11.38 -8.13 -1.29
N ALA A 219 11.39 -6.86 -1.69
CA ALA A 219 12.55 -5.99 -1.53
C ALA A 219 12.93 -5.82 -0.05
N PHE A 220 11.96 -5.73 0.85
CA PHE A 220 12.21 -5.69 2.29
C PHE A 220 12.88 -6.97 2.81
N ALA A 221 12.36 -8.15 2.44
CA ALA A 221 12.95 -9.42 2.84
C ALA A 221 14.43 -9.48 2.43
N LEU A 222 14.72 -9.18 1.16
CA LEU A 222 16.10 -9.14 0.64
C LEU A 222 16.97 -8.10 1.36
N ALA A 223 16.43 -6.92 1.65
CA ALA A 223 17.13 -5.86 2.38
C ALA A 223 17.52 -6.27 3.81
N LEU A 224 16.72 -7.11 4.49
CA LEU A 224 17.11 -7.64 5.80
C LEU A 224 18.37 -8.53 5.71
N GLY A 225 18.56 -9.24 4.60
CA GLY A 225 19.76 -10.05 4.37
C GLY A 225 20.97 -9.26 3.88
N ARG A 226 20.76 -8.25 3.03
CA ARG A 226 21.83 -7.54 2.30
C ARG A 226 22.20 -6.17 2.89
N ASP A 227 21.20 -5.42 3.32
CA ASP A 227 21.36 -4.00 3.66
C ASP A 227 21.48 -3.76 5.18
N VAL A 228 20.96 -4.69 6.00
CA VAL A 228 21.04 -4.60 7.46
C VAL A 228 22.41 -5.05 7.94
N VAL A 229 23.06 -4.16 8.69
CA VAL A 229 24.37 -4.41 9.29
C VAL A 229 24.16 -5.06 10.64
N TRP A 230 24.31 -6.38 10.72
CA TRP A 230 24.04 -7.15 11.94
C TRP A 230 25.14 -7.04 13.01
N ASP A 231 26.28 -6.46 12.66
CA ASP A 231 27.40 -6.21 13.55
C ASP A 231 27.32 -4.80 14.12
N GLY A 232 27.32 -4.68 15.45
CA GLY A 232 27.19 -3.40 16.14
C GLY A 232 25.73 -2.99 16.35
N GLU A 233 25.42 -2.59 17.59
CA GLU A 233 24.05 -2.28 18.00
C GLU A 233 23.49 -1.07 17.25
N LEU A 234 24.26 0.02 17.18
CA LEU A 234 23.82 1.29 16.60
C LEU A 234 23.60 1.17 15.09
N GLU A 235 24.54 0.52 14.38
CA GLU A 235 24.50 0.29 12.94
C GLU A 235 23.36 -0.65 12.56
N CYS A 236 23.14 -1.71 13.35
CA CYS A 236 22.01 -2.62 13.20
C CYS A 236 20.69 -1.88 13.31
N PHE A 237 20.49 -1.11 14.38
CA PHE A 237 19.22 -0.39 14.58
C PHE A 237 18.99 0.68 13.51
N ASP A 238 20.01 1.44 13.11
CA ASP A 238 19.94 2.44 12.03
C ASP A 238 19.56 1.79 10.70
N SER A 239 20.23 0.71 10.30
CA SER A 239 19.99 0.03 9.03
C SER A 239 18.64 -0.71 8.99
N LEU A 240 18.21 -1.31 10.08
CA LEU A 240 16.92 -1.99 10.17
C LEU A 240 15.74 -1.01 10.18
N CYS A 241 15.86 0.12 10.90
CA CYS A 241 14.86 1.18 10.83
C CYS A 241 14.72 1.75 9.42
N LYS A 242 15.82 1.82 8.65
CA LYS A 242 15.77 2.23 7.23
C LYS A 242 15.09 1.17 6.36
N ALA A 243 15.34 -0.11 6.60
CA ALA A 243 14.65 -1.19 5.88
C ALA A 243 13.13 -1.13 6.12
N LEU A 244 12.70 -0.97 7.38
CA LEU A 244 11.30 -0.74 7.74
C LEU A 244 10.75 0.54 7.10
N ALA A 245 11.50 1.63 7.12
CA ALA A 245 11.09 2.88 6.50
C ALA A 245 10.78 2.73 5.01
N ARG A 246 11.62 1.99 4.27
CA ARG A 246 11.43 1.73 2.84
C ARG A 246 10.23 0.82 2.57
N LEU A 247 10.01 -0.19 3.43
CA LEU A 247 8.83 -1.05 3.35
C LEU A 247 7.54 -0.24 3.47
N PHE A 248 7.49 0.65 4.46
CA PHE A 248 6.33 1.47 4.77
C PHE A 248 6.23 2.75 3.94
N ALA A 249 7.27 3.10 3.18
CA ALA A 249 7.25 4.29 2.34
C ALA A 249 6.07 4.23 1.35
N TRP A 250 5.46 5.39 1.12
CA TRP A 250 4.31 5.55 0.24
C TRP A 250 4.64 5.02 -1.16
N SER A 251 3.87 4.03 -1.58
CA SER A 251 3.85 3.54 -2.94
C SER A 251 2.38 3.36 -3.35
N PRO A 252 1.95 3.88 -4.51
CA PRO A 252 0.66 3.50 -5.06
C PRO A 252 0.70 2.00 -5.29
N THR A 253 -0.25 1.28 -4.70
CA THR A 253 -0.42 -0.14 -4.98
C THR A 253 -0.67 -0.29 -6.47
N SER A 254 0.16 -1.05 -7.16
CA SER A 254 -0.09 -1.36 -8.56
C SER A 254 -1.41 -2.13 -8.65
N ALA A 255 -2.29 -1.74 -9.58
CA ALA A 255 -3.46 -2.57 -9.84
C ALA A 255 -2.96 -3.97 -10.26
N PRO A 256 -3.64 -5.07 -9.87
CA PRO A 256 -3.40 -6.35 -10.51
C PRO A 256 -3.64 -6.15 -12.01
N ASP A 257 -2.53 -6.24 -12.74
CA ASP A 257 -2.31 -5.89 -14.14
C ASP A 257 -3.53 -5.52 -14.98
N ALA A 258 -3.53 -4.29 -15.50
CA ALA A 258 -4.28 -3.95 -16.72
C ALA A 258 -3.90 -4.90 -17.89
N ALA A 259 -2.71 -5.52 -17.84
CA ALA A 259 -2.28 -6.56 -18.77
C ALA A 259 -3.09 -7.88 -18.64
N THR A 260 -3.61 -8.23 -17.47
CA THR A 260 -4.49 -9.40 -17.30
C THR A 260 -5.86 -9.14 -17.93
N ARG A 261 -6.38 -7.92 -17.81
CA ARG A 261 -7.61 -7.50 -18.51
C ARG A 261 -7.44 -7.41 -20.03
N ALA A 262 -6.24 -7.06 -20.51
CA ALA A 262 -5.91 -7.08 -21.93
C ALA A 262 -5.76 -8.49 -22.50
N ARG A 263 -5.30 -9.46 -21.69
CA ARG A 263 -5.25 -10.89 -22.07
C ARG A 263 -6.64 -11.51 -22.14
N ASP A 264 -7.50 -11.26 -21.15
CA ASP A 264 -8.91 -11.73 -21.17
C ASP A 264 -9.74 -11.10 -22.30
N ALA A 265 -9.40 -9.88 -22.73
CA ALA A 265 -10.07 -9.23 -23.86
C ALA A 265 -9.59 -9.73 -25.23
N SER A 266 -8.41 -10.35 -25.30
CA SER A 266 -7.80 -10.84 -26.55
C SER A 266 -8.12 -12.31 -26.86
N GLU A 267 -8.75 -13.06 -25.94
CA GLU A 267 -9.15 -14.47 -26.14
C GLU A 267 -10.60 -14.65 -26.66
N LYS A 268 -11.29 -13.57 -27.03
CA LYS A 268 -12.51 -13.66 -27.86
C LYS A 268 -12.17 -13.46 -29.33
N GLU A 269 -11.68 -14.50 -29.98
CA GLU A 269 -11.72 -14.57 -31.46
C GLU A 269 -13.19 -14.60 -31.94
N PRO A 270 -13.57 -13.78 -32.94
CA PRO A 270 -14.81 -13.98 -33.66
C PRO A 270 -14.65 -15.09 -34.70
N ASP A 271 -15.60 -16.02 -34.68
CA ASP A 271 -15.79 -17.15 -35.59
C ASP A 271 -15.76 -16.71 -37.08
N PRO A 272 -14.91 -17.30 -37.95
CA PRO A 272 -14.78 -16.90 -39.34
C PRO A 272 -15.69 -17.73 -40.24
N THR A 273 -16.99 -17.43 -40.28
CA THR A 273 -17.86 -17.85 -41.39
C THR A 273 -18.90 -16.79 -41.72
N ASP A 274 -18.52 -15.81 -42.56
CA ASP A 274 -19.41 -15.37 -43.66
C ASP A 274 -18.64 -14.46 -44.63
N VAL A 275 -18.11 -15.07 -45.69
CA VAL A 275 -17.67 -14.34 -46.89
C VAL A 275 -18.85 -14.35 -47.85
N GLN A 276 -19.53 -13.21 -47.99
CA GLN A 276 -20.32 -12.92 -49.18
C GLN A 276 -19.85 -11.60 -49.79
N THR A 277 -19.13 -11.75 -50.90
CA THR A 277 -18.87 -10.70 -51.88
C THR A 277 -20.16 -10.40 -52.65
N PRO A 278 -20.46 -9.12 -52.96
CA PRO A 278 -21.26 -8.81 -54.12
C PRO A 278 -20.41 -8.17 -55.22
N SER A 279 -20.60 -8.76 -56.40
CA SER A 279 -20.13 -8.38 -57.72
C SER A 279 -20.77 -7.06 -58.21
N LEU A 280 -20.06 -6.33 -59.07
CA LEU A 280 -20.42 -5.04 -59.66
C LEU A 280 -21.26 -5.16 -60.94
N SER A 281 -22.32 -4.36 -61.05
CA SER A 281 -22.92 -3.78 -62.28
C SER A 281 -24.07 -2.85 -61.82
N HIS A 282 -24.31 -1.61 -62.26
CA HIS A 282 -24.22 -0.88 -63.53
C HIS A 282 -24.09 0.66 -63.25
N PRO A 283 -23.85 1.52 -64.27
CA PRO A 283 -23.36 2.91 -64.13
C PRO A 283 -24.44 4.01 -64.26
N VAL A 284 -23.98 5.27 -64.20
CA VAL A 284 -24.65 6.57 -64.53
C VAL A 284 -25.29 7.22 -63.28
N GLU A 285 -25.09 8.48 -62.88
CA GLU A 285 -24.89 9.75 -63.60
C GLU A 285 -24.21 10.79 -62.70
N LEU A 286 -23.58 11.80 -63.32
CA LEU A 286 -22.85 12.90 -62.69
C LEU A 286 -23.78 14.12 -62.64
N ASP A 287 -24.17 14.63 -61.47
CA ASP A 287 -24.53 16.05 -61.34
C ASP A 287 -24.54 16.62 -59.92
N ALA A 288 -24.26 17.93 -59.88
CA ALA A 288 -24.52 18.92 -58.84
C ALA A 288 -23.71 18.90 -57.51
N LEU A 289 -22.76 19.85 -57.46
CA LEU A 289 -22.12 20.40 -56.27
C LEU A 289 -23.16 21.06 -55.34
N GLN A 290 -23.18 20.65 -54.07
CA GLN A 290 -23.75 21.47 -53.01
C GLN A 290 -22.99 21.24 -51.69
N GLU A 291 -22.32 22.30 -51.23
CA GLU A 291 -21.59 22.36 -49.96
C GLU A 291 -22.57 22.12 -48.79
N ALA A 292 -22.34 21.05 -48.03
CA ALA A 292 -22.97 20.81 -46.74
C ALA A 292 -21.89 20.66 -45.68
N GLU A 293 -21.91 21.59 -44.73
CA GLU A 293 -21.05 21.68 -43.56
C GLU A 293 -21.10 20.36 -42.76
N ALA A 294 -19.94 19.71 -42.58
CA ALA A 294 -19.85 18.47 -41.81
C ALA A 294 -20.13 18.76 -40.31
N PRO A 295 -21.00 17.99 -39.63
CA PRO A 295 -21.14 18.10 -38.18
C PRO A 295 -19.79 17.77 -37.51
N PRO A 296 -19.45 18.41 -36.37
CA PRO A 296 -18.18 18.16 -35.70
C PRO A 296 -18.05 16.67 -35.37
N PRO A 297 -16.84 16.08 -35.50
CA PRO A 297 -16.62 14.69 -35.16
C PRO A 297 -17.05 14.49 -33.70
N GLY A 298 -18.00 13.56 -33.50
CA GLY A 298 -18.38 13.12 -32.17
C GLY A 298 -17.16 12.63 -31.39
N PRO A 299 -17.18 12.71 -30.04
CA PRO A 299 -16.02 12.37 -29.22
C PRO A 299 -15.55 10.95 -29.54
N ASP A 300 -14.26 10.85 -29.89
CA ASP A 300 -13.55 9.61 -30.15
C ASP A 300 -13.74 8.65 -28.95
N PRO A 301 -14.33 7.44 -29.14
CA PRO A 301 -14.52 6.46 -28.07
C PRO A 301 -13.18 5.96 -27.47
N SER A 302 -12.04 6.36 -28.04
CA SER A 302 -10.70 6.05 -27.57
C SER A 302 -10.17 7.02 -26.50
N GLN A 303 -10.88 8.12 -26.20
CA GLN A 303 -10.48 9.03 -25.13
C GLN A 303 -11.11 8.61 -23.79
N PRO A 304 -10.32 8.42 -22.71
CA PRO A 304 -10.89 8.22 -21.38
C PRO A 304 -11.69 9.46 -20.99
N LYS A 305 -12.95 9.25 -20.57
CA LYS A 305 -13.82 10.33 -20.09
C LYS A 305 -13.13 11.08 -18.92
N PRO A 306 -13.10 12.42 -18.92
CA PRO A 306 -12.67 13.16 -17.75
C PRO A 306 -13.67 12.92 -16.61
N GLY A 307 -13.22 12.27 -15.53
CA GLY A 307 -14.02 12.11 -14.31
C GLY A 307 -14.32 10.68 -13.85
N THR A 308 -13.76 9.64 -14.46
CA THR A 308 -13.72 8.30 -13.83
C THR A 308 -12.37 8.13 -13.13
N GLU A 309 -12.22 8.75 -11.96
CA GLU A 309 -11.13 8.39 -11.03
C GLU A 309 -11.37 6.93 -10.62
N SER A 310 -10.32 6.10 -10.68
CA SER A 310 -10.49 4.71 -10.27
C SER A 310 -10.70 4.67 -8.76
N ALA A 311 -11.45 3.68 -8.25
CA ALA A 311 -11.63 3.51 -6.81
C ALA A 311 -10.29 3.40 -6.04
N GLN A 312 -9.22 3.01 -6.73
CA GLN A 312 -7.86 2.95 -6.21
C GLN A 312 -7.26 4.36 -6.03
N ASP A 313 -7.50 5.27 -6.97
CA ASP A 313 -7.04 6.67 -6.88
C ASP A 313 -7.74 7.39 -5.74
N GLU A 314 -9.05 7.16 -5.56
CA GLU A 314 -9.81 7.69 -4.43
C GLU A 314 -9.28 7.17 -3.08
N ALA A 315 -9.01 5.86 -2.98
CA ALA A 315 -8.44 5.25 -1.79
C ALA A 315 -7.03 5.78 -1.49
N ALA A 316 -6.22 5.99 -2.53
CA ALA A 316 -4.88 6.55 -2.41
C ALA A 316 -4.91 7.99 -1.91
N ALA A 317 -5.72 8.84 -2.54
CA ALA A 317 -5.94 10.23 -2.13
C ALA A 317 -6.45 10.31 -0.69
N TRP A 318 -7.38 9.42 -0.31
CA TRP A 318 -7.89 9.35 1.05
C TRP A 318 -6.80 8.99 2.05
N THR A 319 -5.99 7.96 1.77
CA THR A 319 -4.88 7.52 2.64
C THR A 319 -3.86 8.64 2.82
N VAL A 320 -3.50 9.32 1.74
CA VAL A 320 -2.57 10.45 1.79
C VAL A 320 -3.14 11.58 2.64
N ALA A 321 -4.39 11.97 2.40
CA ALA A 321 -5.03 13.10 3.07
C ALA A 321 -5.33 12.85 4.57
N HIS A 322 -5.70 11.62 4.94
CA HIS A 322 -6.25 11.31 6.26
C HIS A 322 -5.32 10.48 7.15
N VAL A 323 -4.31 9.82 6.59
CA VAL A 323 -3.36 9.01 7.36
C VAL A 323 -1.95 9.60 7.26
N LEU A 324 -1.43 9.74 6.04
CA LEU A 324 -0.02 10.11 5.85
C LEU A 324 0.24 11.58 6.19
N LEU A 325 -0.49 12.52 5.60
CA LEU A 325 -0.27 13.96 5.81
C LEU A 325 -0.51 14.40 7.28
N PRO A 326 -1.53 13.90 7.99
CA PRO A 326 -1.68 14.15 9.42
C PRO A 326 -0.49 13.61 10.24
N SER A 327 0.05 12.45 9.87
CA SER A 327 1.21 11.85 10.56
C SER A 327 2.50 12.62 10.27
N LEU A 328 2.71 13.08 9.04
CA LEU A 328 3.80 13.98 8.67
C LEU A 328 3.74 15.28 9.50
N ARG A 329 2.54 15.87 9.62
CA ARG A 329 2.31 17.07 10.44
C ARG A 329 2.67 16.85 11.90
N ALA A 330 2.33 15.69 12.47
CA ALA A 330 2.49 15.42 13.90
C ALA A 330 3.91 14.97 14.29
N SER A 331 4.58 14.19 13.44
CA SER A 331 5.71 13.36 13.88
C SER A 331 6.98 13.49 13.04
N LEU A 332 6.92 14.07 11.84
CA LEU A 332 8.11 14.18 10.99
C LEU A 332 8.97 15.39 11.38
N LYS A 333 10.26 15.14 11.64
CA LYS A 333 11.31 16.16 11.66
C LYS A 333 12.07 16.10 10.32
N PRO A 334 11.67 16.86 9.28
CA PRO A 334 12.26 16.71 7.95
C PRO A 334 13.75 17.08 7.96
N PRO A 335 14.64 16.25 7.38
CA PRO A 335 16.06 16.55 7.30
C PRO A 335 16.37 17.66 6.29
N ARG A 336 17.49 18.35 6.47
CA ARG A 336 17.89 19.50 5.64
C ARG A 336 18.01 19.22 4.14
N HIS A 337 18.43 18.02 3.76
CA HIS A 337 18.63 17.69 2.35
C HIS A 337 17.31 17.66 1.55
N ARG A 338 16.15 17.44 2.20
CA ARG A 338 14.82 17.47 1.55
C ARG A 338 14.45 18.84 0.96
N ALA A 339 15.13 19.90 1.39
CA ALA A 339 14.94 21.24 0.84
C ALA A 339 15.69 21.44 -0.49
N THR A 340 16.62 20.55 -0.83
CA THR A 340 17.56 20.71 -1.94
C THR A 340 17.60 19.53 -2.90
N ASP A 341 17.07 18.37 -2.51
CA ASP A 341 17.11 17.13 -3.30
C ASP A 341 15.95 16.98 -4.28
N GLY A 342 15.04 17.96 -4.33
CA GLY A 342 13.84 17.92 -5.18
C GLY A 342 12.62 17.25 -4.54
N SER A 343 12.73 16.73 -3.31
CA SER A 343 11.59 16.13 -2.59
C SER A 343 10.55 17.16 -2.16
N VAL A 344 10.95 18.42 -1.94
CA VAL A 344 10.04 19.53 -1.63
C VAL A 344 10.41 20.73 -2.48
N VAL A 345 9.55 21.06 -3.45
CA VAL A 345 9.79 22.13 -4.42
C VAL A 345 8.70 23.19 -4.29
N GLU A 346 9.08 24.45 -4.09
CA GLU A 346 8.16 25.59 -4.18
C GLU A 346 7.85 25.87 -5.66
N LEU A 347 6.61 25.65 -6.08
CA LEU A 347 6.19 25.87 -7.47
C LEU A 347 5.86 27.34 -7.75
N THR A 348 5.07 27.95 -6.87
CA THR A 348 4.59 29.32 -7.08
C THR A 348 4.13 29.99 -5.78
N ARG A 349 3.79 31.27 -5.86
CA ARG A 349 3.18 32.06 -4.79
C ARG A 349 1.95 32.79 -5.31
N LEU A 350 0.92 32.91 -4.47
CA LEU A 350 -0.33 33.63 -4.80
C LEU A 350 -0.06 35.06 -5.28
N GLU A 351 0.93 35.75 -4.71
CA GLU A 351 1.37 37.09 -5.12
C GLU A 351 1.79 37.17 -6.59
N ARG A 352 2.33 36.08 -7.16
CA ARG A 352 2.69 36.00 -8.59
C ARG A 352 1.48 35.68 -9.44
N LEU A 353 0.60 34.82 -8.96
CA LEU A 353 -0.63 34.43 -9.66
C LEU A 353 -1.59 35.62 -9.79
N TYR A 354 -1.78 36.41 -8.73
CA TYR A 354 -2.66 37.58 -8.73
C TYR A 354 -2.17 38.75 -9.59
N ARG A 355 -0.97 38.68 -10.18
CA ARG A 355 -0.51 39.64 -11.20
C ARG A 355 -0.98 39.30 -12.61
N VAL A 356 -1.45 38.07 -12.82
CA VAL A 356 -1.88 37.56 -14.13
C VAL A 356 -3.37 37.25 -14.12
N PHE A 357 -3.85 36.65 -13.02
CA PHE A 357 -5.25 36.29 -12.84
C PHE A 357 -5.96 37.39 -12.03
N GLU A 358 -6.74 38.21 -12.74
CA GLU A 358 -7.59 39.25 -12.16
C GLU A 358 -9.07 38.83 -12.19
N ARG A 359 -9.88 39.45 -11.33
CA ARG A 359 -11.34 39.29 -11.37
C ARG A 359 -11.90 39.92 -12.65
N CYS A 360 -12.94 39.30 -13.21
CA CYS A 360 -13.66 39.81 -14.38
C CYS A 360 -14.25 41.20 -14.16
#